data_AF-A0A8J9YE21-F1
#
_entry.id   AF-A0A8J9YE21-F1
#
_cell.length_a   1.000
_cell.length_b   1.000
_cell.length_c   1.000
_cell.angle_alpha   90.00
_cell.angle_beta   90.00
_cell.angle_gamma   90.00
#
_symmetry.space_group_name_H-M   'P 1'
#
loop_
_entity.id
_entity.type
_entity.pdbx_description
1 polymer ?
#
loop_
_entity_poly.entity_id
_entity_poly.type
_entity_poly.pdbx_seq_one_letter_code
_entity_poly.pdbx_strand_id
1 'polypeptide(L)'
;MLLRLEDNALKKLERQPRYKQTGQALILPGIAVTYQGEEIGMTDGYVSWEDTRDPQGCNTDDPINYYKKSRDPSRTPYHWDNSSNAGFSATQGKTWLPVADNYKNLYLADQINTPKSHYHFYKDVAAIRLQQCNMGTWMSELFQNLF
;
A
#
# COMPACT_ATOMS: atom_id res chain seq x y z
N MET A 1 18.88 3.45 -24.54
CA MET A 1 17.48 2.97 -24.50
C MET A 1 17.07 2.50 -23.11
N LEU A 2 17.92 1.75 -22.39
CA LEU A 2 17.67 1.28 -21.01
C LEU A 2 17.44 2.42 -19.98
N LEU A 3 18.25 3.49 -20.00
CA LEU A 3 18.08 4.64 -19.11
C LEU A 3 16.69 5.31 -19.22
N ARG A 4 16.10 5.37 -20.44
CA ARG A 4 14.75 5.94 -20.64
C ARG A 4 13.64 5.08 -20.04
N LEU A 5 13.81 3.76 -20.01
CA LEU A 5 12.81 2.85 -19.42
C LEU A 5 12.85 2.94 -17.90
N GLU A 6 14.04 3.06 -17.32
CA GLU A 6 14.23 3.26 -15.88
C GLU A 6 13.63 4.59 -15.38
N ASP A 7 13.74 5.67 -16.16
CA ASP A 7 13.12 6.96 -15.83
C ASP A 7 11.60 6.90 -15.90
N ASN A 8 11.04 6.10 -16.82
CA ASN A 8 9.60 5.95 -16.95
C ASN A 8 8.98 5.16 -15.79
N ALA A 9 9.66 4.12 -15.30
CA ALA A 9 9.22 3.36 -14.13
C ALA A 9 9.17 4.24 -12.87
N LEU A 10 10.18 5.08 -12.65
CA LEU A 10 10.22 6.01 -11.53
C LEU A 10 9.13 7.08 -11.62
N LYS A 11 8.96 7.71 -12.80
CA LYS A 11 7.88 8.68 -13.04
C LYS A 11 6.49 8.06 -12.85
N LYS A 12 6.32 6.77 -13.17
CA LYS A 12 5.07 6.05 -12.91
C LYS A 12 4.83 5.88 -11.41
N LEU A 13 5.87 5.55 -10.64
CA LEU A 13 5.80 5.40 -9.19
C LEU A 13 5.47 6.74 -8.49
N GLU A 14 6.17 7.81 -8.85
CA GLU A 14 5.96 9.17 -8.29
C GLU A 14 4.56 9.75 -8.53
N ARG A 15 3.91 9.30 -9.60
CA ARG A 15 2.52 9.67 -9.93
C ARG A 15 1.50 8.98 -9.03
N GLN A 16 1.85 7.91 -8.33
CA GLN A 16 0.93 7.22 -7.45
C GLN A 16 0.68 8.05 -6.19
N PRO A 17 -0.59 8.29 -5.79
CA PRO A 17 -0.89 9.02 -4.56
C PRO A 17 -0.25 8.39 -3.30
N ARG A 18 -0.20 7.05 -3.27
CA ARG A 18 0.39 6.27 -2.17
C ARG A 18 1.89 6.54 -1.98
N TYR A 19 2.62 6.81 -3.05
CA TYR A 19 4.05 7.13 -2.98
C TYR A 19 4.30 8.38 -2.11
N LYS A 20 3.58 9.46 -2.39
CA LYS A 20 3.68 10.72 -1.65
C LYS A 20 3.23 10.58 -0.20
N GLN A 21 2.10 9.88 0.01
CA GLN A 21 1.56 9.64 1.35
C GLN A 21 2.54 8.86 2.23
N THR A 22 3.13 7.78 1.69
CA THR A 22 4.13 6.95 2.39
C THR A 22 5.37 7.76 2.74
N GLY A 23 5.89 8.55 1.78
CA GLY A 23 7.04 9.41 2.02
C GLY A 23 6.78 10.43 3.14
N GLN A 24 5.62 11.09 3.13
CA GLN A 24 5.26 12.05 4.18
C GLN A 24 5.14 11.37 5.56
N ALA A 25 4.44 10.24 5.65
CA ALA A 25 4.24 9.53 6.90
C ALA A 25 5.55 9.06 7.55
N LEU A 26 6.53 8.64 6.75
CA LEU A 26 7.81 8.14 7.25
C LEU A 26 8.84 9.25 7.54
N ILE A 27 8.72 10.44 6.95
CA ILE A 27 9.73 11.51 7.12
C ILE A 27 9.32 12.50 8.23
N LEU A 28 8.02 12.64 8.53
CA LEU A 28 7.54 13.53 9.59
C LEU A 28 8.06 13.15 10.98
N PRO A 29 8.30 14.13 11.87
CA PRO A 29 8.76 13.86 13.24
C PRO A 29 7.70 13.08 14.04
N GLY A 30 8.14 12.24 14.96
CA GLY A 30 7.25 11.49 15.88
C GLY A 30 7.27 9.98 15.64
N ILE A 31 6.10 9.34 15.64
CA ILE A 31 5.95 7.90 15.40
C ILE A 31 5.32 7.72 14.03
N ALA A 32 5.99 6.95 13.17
CA ALA A 32 5.40 6.52 11.90
C ALA A 32 4.56 5.25 12.15
N VAL A 33 3.34 5.25 11.61
CA VAL A 33 2.43 4.10 11.67
C VAL A 33 2.13 3.68 10.24
N THR A 34 2.26 2.38 9.97
CA THR A 34 2.00 1.79 8.66
C THR A 34 0.89 0.77 8.80
N TYR A 35 -0.15 0.89 7.97
CA TYR A 35 -1.19 -0.11 7.83
C TYR A 35 -0.80 -1.16 6.78
N GLN A 36 -1.26 -2.40 6.99
CA GLN A 36 -0.94 -3.52 6.11
C GLN A 36 -1.33 -3.23 4.65
N GLY A 37 -0.36 -3.29 3.75
CA GLY A 37 -0.54 -3.00 2.32
C GLY A 37 -0.04 -1.62 1.90
N GLU A 38 0.15 -0.68 2.82
CA GLU A 38 0.70 0.63 2.50
C GLU A 38 2.15 0.53 2.01
N GLU A 39 2.92 -0.42 2.51
CA GLU A 39 4.32 -0.67 2.14
C GLU A 39 4.48 -1.21 0.72
N ILE A 40 3.42 -1.75 0.11
CA ILE A 40 3.38 -2.15 -1.31
C ILE A 40 2.46 -1.25 -2.15
N GLY A 41 1.83 -0.25 -1.55
CA GLY A 41 0.98 0.72 -2.25
C GLY A 41 -0.41 0.18 -2.59
N MET A 42 -0.95 -0.73 -1.79
CA MET A 42 -2.32 -1.24 -1.97
C MET A 42 -3.34 -0.11 -1.98
N THR A 43 -4.36 -0.29 -2.82
CA THR A 43 -5.51 0.61 -2.95
C THR A 43 -6.76 -0.17 -2.56
N ASP A 44 -7.81 0.57 -2.21
CA ASP A 44 -9.06 0.00 -1.75
C ASP A 44 -9.61 -1.00 -2.78
N GLY A 45 -9.87 -2.23 -2.32
CA GLY A 45 -10.43 -3.28 -3.16
C GLY A 45 -11.93 -3.14 -3.34
N TYR A 46 -12.45 -3.62 -4.46
CA TYR A 46 -13.88 -3.66 -4.69
C TYR A 46 -14.52 -4.79 -3.87
N VAL A 47 -15.55 -4.45 -3.08
CA VAL A 47 -16.36 -5.38 -2.30
C VAL A 47 -17.82 -5.11 -2.63
N SER A 48 -18.56 -6.09 -3.16
CA SER A 48 -19.98 -5.91 -3.49
C SER A 48 -20.84 -5.79 -2.23
N TRP A 49 -22.10 -5.36 -2.40
CA TRP A 49 -23.07 -5.30 -1.31
C TRP A 49 -23.26 -6.68 -0.65
N GLU A 50 -23.35 -7.73 -1.47
CA GLU A 50 -23.58 -9.11 -1.03
C GLU A 50 -22.38 -9.70 -0.29
N ASP A 51 -21.17 -9.28 -0.67
CA ASP A 51 -19.92 -9.71 -0.05
C ASP A 51 -19.50 -8.82 1.13
N THR A 52 -20.24 -7.74 1.41
CA THR A 52 -19.97 -6.85 2.55
C THR A 52 -20.18 -7.58 3.87
N ARG A 53 -19.19 -7.47 4.76
CA ARG A 53 -19.17 -8.08 6.09
C ARG A 53 -19.14 -7.05 7.22
N ASP A 54 -18.81 -5.80 6.92
CA ASP A 54 -18.78 -4.73 7.90
C ASP A 54 -20.18 -4.40 8.42
N PRO A 55 -20.45 -4.51 9.74
CA PRO A 55 -21.72 -4.08 10.30
C PRO A 55 -22.08 -2.62 9.98
N GLN A 56 -21.08 -1.72 9.85
CA GLN A 56 -21.34 -0.33 9.47
C GLN A 56 -21.85 -0.19 8.04
N GLY A 57 -21.43 -1.08 7.13
CA GLY A 57 -21.96 -1.16 5.77
C GLY A 57 -23.32 -1.86 5.74
N CYS A 58 -23.45 -3.02 6.39
CA CYS A 58 -24.70 -3.79 6.40
C CYS A 58 -25.88 -3.01 7.01
N ASN A 59 -25.62 -2.19 8.04
CA ASN A 59 -26.66 -1.44 8.73
C ASN A 59 -27.12 -0.18 7.98
N THR A 60 -26.58 0.15 6.80
CA THR A 60 -27.04 1.32 6.04
C THR A 60 -28.38 1.10 5.34
N ASP A 61 -28.74 -0.17 5.09
CA ASP A 61 -29.90 -0.55 4.25
C ASP A 61 -29.93 0.21 2.90
N ASP A 62 -28.74 0.51 2.36
CA ASP A 62 -28.55 1.25 1.11
C ASP A 62 -27.56 0.47 0.23
N PRO A 63 -28.06 -0.43 -0.63
CA PRO A 63 -27.22 -1.22 -1.54
C PRO A 63 -26.43 -0.39 -2.56
N ILE A 64 -26.75 0.89 -2.74
CA ILE A 64 -26.09 1.77 -3.69
C ILE A 64 -24.93 2.53 -3.03
N ASN A 65 -25.09 2.99 -1.78
CA ASN A 65 -24.09 3.82 -1.10
C ASN A 65 -23.40 3.16 0.11
N TYR A 66 -23.64 1.88 0.40
CA TYR A 66 -23.01 1.15 1.51
C TYR A 66 -21.49 1.32 1.59
N TYR A 67 -20.81 1.37 0.43
CA TYR A 67 -19.36 1.49 0.33
C TYR A 67 -18.80 2.76 1.00
N LYS A 68 -19.62 3.82 1.15
CA LYS A 68 -19.22 5.06 1.85
C LYS A 68 -19.13 4.88 3.36
N LYS A 69 -19.75 3.83 3.90
CA LYS A 69 -19.80 3.51 5.34
C LYS A 69 -19.03 2.23 5.65
N SER A 70 -18.93 1.31 4.69
CA SER A 70 -18.17 0.08 4.83
C SER A 70 -16.67 0.35 4.86
N ARG A 71 -15.98 -0.31 5.79
CA ARG A 71 -14.52 -0.34 5.92
C ARG A 71 -13.90 -1.49 5.14
N ASP A 72 -14.71 -2.41 4.61
CA ASP A 72 -14.24 -3.63 3.92
C ASP A 72 -13.33 -3.38 2.72
N PRO A 73 -13.48 -2.30 1.92
CA PRO A 73 -12.54 -2.03 0.83
C PRO A 73 -11.08 -1.92 1.28
N SER A 74 -10.83 -1.47 2.51
CA SER A 74 -9.47 -1.39 3.10
C SER A 74 -9.01 -2.70 3.75
N ARG A 75 -9.89 -3.70 3.87
CA ARG A 75 -9.65 -4.98 4.58
C ARG A 75 -9.49 -6.16 3.64
N THR A 76 -9.50 -5.91 2.33
CA THR A 76 -9.33 -6.97 1.35
C THR A 76 -8.00 -7.70 1.59
N PRO A 77 -7.95 -9.03 1.33
CA PRO A 77 -6.74 -9.82 1.54
C PRO A 77 -5.47 -9.20 0.92
N TYR A 78 -4.35 -9.40 1.61
CA TYR A 78 -3.05 -8.88 1.20
C TYR A 78 -2.52 -9.57 -0.07
N HIS A 79 -1.76 -8.81 -0.87
CA HIS A 79 -1.22 -9.28 -2.15
C HIS A 79 0.21 -9.82 -1.99
N TRP A 80 0.35 -11.08 -1.60
CA TRP A 80 1.67 -11.72 -1.47
C TRP A 80 2.31 -11.98 -2.83
N ASP A 81 1.56 -12.61 -3.74
CA ASP A 81 2.03 -13.00 -5.07
C ASP A 81 0.91 -12.96 -6.13
N ASN A 82 1.21 -13.43 -7.35
CA ASN A 82 0.27 -13.47 -8.47
C ASN A 82 -0.53 -14.79 -8.56
N SER A 83 -0.43 -15.68 -7.58
CA SER A 83 -1.15 -16.95 -7.55
C SER A 83 -2.64 -16.74 -7.20
N SER A 84 -3.39 -17.85 -7.07
CA SER A 84 -4.77 -17.79 -6.63
C SER A 84 -4.90 -17.06 -5.29
N ASN A 85 -5.92 -16.21 -5.15
CA ASN A 85 -6.15 -15.39 -3.95
C ASN A 85 -4.93 -14.53 -3.55
N ALA A 86 -4.10 -14.13 -4.52
CA ALA A 86 -2.87 -13.36 -4.31
C ALA A 86 -1.88 -13.99 -3.31
N GLY A 87 -1.88 -15.32 -3.20
CA GLY A 87 -1.07 -16.06 -2.23
C GLY A 87 -1.55 -15.93 -0.78
N PHE A 88 -2.68 -15.24 -0.52
CA PHE A 88 -3.22 -15.07 0.83
C PHE A 88 -3.80 -16.36 1.42
N SER A 89 -4.38 -17.22 0.58
CA SER A 89 -4.98 -18.48 1.01
C SER A 89 -4.66 -19.60 0.02
N ALA A 90 -4.25 -20.75 0.56
CA ALA A 90 -4.01 -21.98 -0.17
C ALA A 90 -5.31 -22.73 -0.54
N THR A 91 -6.47 -22.31 0.01
CA THR A 91 -7.75 -22.96 -0.26
C THR A 91 -8.24 -22.62 -1.67
N GLN A 92 -8.67 -23.65 -2.40
CA GLN A 92 -9.45 -23.47 -3.63
C GLN A 92 -10.84 -22.97 -3.26
N GLY A 93 -11.04 -21.65 -3.28
CA GLY A 93 -12.32 -21.04 -2.93
C GLY A 93 -12.22 -19.54 -2.72
N LYS A 94 -13.37 -18.92 -2.42
CA LYS A 94 -13.47 -17.51 -2.06
C LYS A 94 -12.87 -17.28 -0.67
N THR A 95 -12.11 -16.21 -0.53
CA THR A 95 -11.66 -15.66 0.76
C THR A 95 -12.83 -15.01 1.51
N TRP A 96 -12.65 -14.67 2.80
CA TRP A 96 -13.70 -14.09 3.64
C TRP A 96 -14.20 -12.71 3.13
N LEU A 97 -13.32 -11.96 2.47
CA LEU A 97 -13.60 -10.83 1.59
C LEU A 97 -12.94 -11.07 0.23
N PRO A 98 -13.47 -10.53 -0.88
CA PRO A 98 -12.84 -10.65 -2.18
C PRO A 98 -11.45 -10.01 -2.20
N VAL A 99 -10.53 -10.61 -2.95
CA VAL A 99 -9.20 -10.05 -3.23
C VAL A 99 -9.35 -8.92 -4.25
N ALA A 100 -8.61 -7.82 -4.08
CA ALA A 100 -8.71 -6.69 -4.98
C ALA A 100 -8.25 -7.04 -6.41
N ASP A 101 -8.97 -6.58 -7.44
CA ASP A 101 -8.74 -6.96 -8.84
C ASP A 101 -7.33 -6.64 -9.37
N ASN A 102 -6.67 -5.65 -8.76
CA ASN A 102 -5.34 -5.20 -9.16
C ASN A 102 -4.20 -6.06 -8.59
N TYR A 103 -4.47 -7.11 -7.80
CA TYR A 103 -3.43 -7.96 -7.21
C TYR A 103 -2.49 -8.59 -8.26
N LYS A 104 -2.96 -8.81 -9.49
CA LYS A 104 -2.14 -9.33 -10.59
C LYS A 104 -1.07 -8.34 -11.08
N ASN A 105 -1.26 -7.06 -10.80
CA ASN A 105 -0.36 -5.98 -11.22
C ASN A 105 0.38 -5.34 -10.03
N LEU A 106 -0.02 -5.64 -8.79
CA LEU A 106 0.53 -5.07 -7.56
C LEU A 106 0.54 -6.15 -6.48
N TYR A 107 1.70 -6.77 -6.28
CA TYR A 107 1.93 -7.79 -5.25
C TYR A 107 3.38 -7.76 -4.75
N LEU A 108 3.62 -8.25 -3.54
CA LEU A 108 4.90 -8.14 -2.85
C LEU A 108 6.04 -8.86 -3.59
N ALA A 109 5.82 -10.09 -4.04
CA ALA A 109 6.87 -10.89 -4.67
C ALA A 109 7.49 -10.23 -5.92
N ASP A 110 6.72 -9.48 -6.72
CA ASP A 110 7.26 -8.69 -7.84
C ASP A 110 8.02 -7.46 -7.35
N GLN A 111 7.49 -6.76 -6.35
CA GLN A 111 8.11 -5.56 -5.82
C GLN A 111 9.44 -5.83 -5.10
N ILE A 112 9.63 -7.02 -4.53
CA ILE A 112 10.94 -7.47 -3.99
C ILE A 112 11.98 -7.63 -5.10
N ASN A 113 11.57 -8.08 -6.30
CA ASN A 113 12.48 -8.31 -7.42
C ASN A 113 12.66 -7.10 -8.33
N THR A 114 11.80 -6.07 -8.17
CA THR A 114 11.85 -4.83 -8.94
C THR A 114 12.50 -3.72 -8.12
N PRO A 115 13.72 -3.26 -8.45
CA PRO A 115 14.44 -2.26 -7.65
C PRO A 115 13.69 -0.92 -7.52
N LYS A 116 12.98 -0.50 -8.56
CA LYS A 116 12.14 0.71 -8.56
C LYS A 116 10.68 0.34 -8.22
N SER A 117 10.46 -0.10 -6.98
CA SER A 117 9.14 -0.46 -6.47
C SER A 117 8.74 0.36 -5.25
N HIS A 118 7.46 0.36 -4.92
CA HIS A 118 6.96 1.02 -3.72
C HIS A 118 7.53 0.39 -2.45
N TYR A 119 7.71 -0.95 -2.45
CA TYR A 119 8.37 -1.69 -1.39
C TYR A 119 9.82 -1.23 -1.13
N HIS A 120 10.62 -1.06 -2.18
CA HIS A 120 11.99 -0.56 -2.02
C HIS A 120 12.01 0.87 -1.50
N PHE A 121 11.16 1.74 -2.05
CA PHE A 121 11.00 3.10 -1.55
C PHE A 121 10.62 3.12 -0.05
N TYR A 122 9.65 2.31 0.37
CA TYR A 122 9.26 2.18 1.77
C TYR A 122 10.44 1.76 2.65
N LYS A 123 11.18 0.72 2.25
CA LYS A 123 12.37 0.25 2.99
C LYS A 123 13.45 1.32 3.08
N ASP A 124 13.74 2.02 1.99
CA ASP A 124 14.80 3.02 1.91
C ASP A 124 14.48 4.20 2.85
N VAL A 125 13.25 4.71 2.81
CA VAL A 125 12.82 5.81 3.68
C VAL A 125 12.76 5.38 5.14
N ALA A 126 12.30 4.16 5.43
CA ALA A 126 12.32 3.61 6.79
C ALA A 126 13.75 3.46 7.33
N ALA A 127 14.71 3.03 6.50
CA ALA A 127 16.12 2.92 6.87
C ALA A 127 16.73 4.30 7.16
N ILE A 128 16.43 5.32 6.35
CA ILE A 128 16.85 6.71 6.59
C ILE A 128 16.31 7.22 7.93
N ARG A 129 15.01 6.98 8.21
CA ARG A 129 14.39 7.36 9.49
C ARG A 129 15.11 6.72 10.68
N LEU A 130 15.41 5.43 10.59
CA LEU A 130 16.11 4.69 11.64
C LEU A 130 17.51 5.25 11.88
N GLN A 131 18.25 5.56 10.82
CA GLN A 131 19.57 6.17 10.92
C GLN A 131 19.50 7.52 11.65
N GLN A 132 18.53 8.37 11.33
CA GLN A 132 18.36 9.68 11.97
C GLN A 132 17.97 9.58 13.44
N CYS A 133 17.10 8.62 13.79
CA CYS A 133 16.76 8.33 15.19
C CYS A 133 18.01 7.93 15.99
N ASN A 134 18.85 7.06 15.43
CA ASN A 134 20.07 6.59 16.08
C ASN A 134 21.12 7.70 16.29
N MET A 135 21.13 8.74 15.45
CA MET A 135 22.03 9.89 15.57
C MET A 135 21.58 10.92 16.62
N GLY A 136 20.39 10.76 17.22
CA GLY A 136 19.87 11.70 18.24
C GLY A 136 19.52 13.09 17.68
N THR A 137 19.56 13.25 16.35
CA THR A 137 19.18 14.47 15.65
C THR A 137 17.68 14.44 15.34
N TRP A 138 16.91 15.26 16.06
CA TRP A 138 15.45 15.37 15.89
C TRP A 138 15.00 15.99 14.56
N MET A 139 15.93 16.57 13.80
CA MET A 139 15.72 17.02 12.42
C MET A 139 16.48 16.12 11.46
N SER A 140 15.78 15.58 10.48
CA SER A 140 16.41 14.93 9.34
C SER A 140 17.24 15.97 8.57
N GLU A 141 18.44 15.62 8.12
CA GLU A 141 19.20 16.46 7.16
C GLU A 141 18.40 16.71 5.87
N LEU A 142 17.46 15.82 5.56
CA LEU A 142 16.49 16.01 4.49
C LEU A 142 15.57 17.22 4.73
N PHE A 143 15.11 17.44 5.96
CA PHE A 143 14.30 18.62 6.32
C PHE A 143 15.15 19.90 6.33
N GLN A 144 16.43 19.83 6.70
CA GLN A 144 17.32 21.00 6.71
C GLN A 144 17.59 21.58 5.32
N ASN A 145 17.57 20.75 4.28
CA ASN A 145 17.80 21.19 2.90
C ASN A 145 16.52 21.53 2.12
N LEU A 146 15.35 21.41 2.76
CA LEU A 146 14.04 21.66 2.14
C LEU A 146 13.40 22.99 2.56
N PHE A 147 14.08 23.79 3.40
CA PHE A 147 13.67 25.15 3.82
C PHE A 147 14.85 26.11 3.86
#